data_AF-A0A958QUX1-F1
#
_entry.id   AF-A0A958QUX1-F1
#
_cell.length_a   1.000
_cell.length_b   1.000
_cell.length_c   1.000
_cell.angle_alpha   90.00
_cell.angle_beta   90.00
_cell.angle_gamma   90.00
#
_symmetry.space_group_name_H-M   'P 1'
#
loop_
_entity.id
_entity.type
_entity.pdbx_description
1 polymer ?
#
loop_
_entity_poly.entity_id
_entity_poly.type
_entity_poly.pdbx_seq_one_letter_code
_entity_poly.pdbx_strand_id
1 'polypeptide(L)'
;MNDSLQMLSQLGLSLLSLLEAMFLFLLVPLKINEVNSKNSETSFKTYFFQHMGSLTVEGIRMTAYVILWGLLLIIPGLFKQIRWYFMPFIIACDKNYQEGKIDVLKRSNELVKGITPLIAVIILFDFFAQYFIDSMGQSFQGPLQYFGLFASGLLTLGVSIYTYTLLYQIYKVRVSEVPLTEE
;
A
#
# COMPACT_ATOMS: atom_id res chain seq x y z
N MET A 1 13.86 -27.16 18.61
CA MET A 1 14.14 -27.17 17.16
C MET A 1 12.95 -26.71 16.31
N ASN A 2 11.77 -26.44 16.91
CA ASN A 2 10.56 -26.02 16.18
C ASN A 2 10.44 -24.49 16.05
N ASP A 3 10.93 -23.74 17.05
CA ASP A 3 10.75 -22.28 17.12
C ASP A 3 11.54 -21.51 16.05
N SER A 4 12.75 -21.97 15.71
CA SER A 4 13.56 -21.37 14.65
C SER A 4 12.94 -21.55 13.26
N LEU A 5 12.30 -22.70 13.01
CA LEU A 5 11.57 -22.96 11.76
C LEU A 5 10.28 -22.13 11.69
N GLN A 6 9.57 -21.98 12.80
CA GLN A 6 8.40 -21.10 12.87
C GLN A 6 8.77 -19.63 12.62
N MET A 7 9.84 -19.13 13.26
CA MET A 7 10.33 -17.77 12.98
C MET A 7 10.70 -17.57 11.52
N LEU A 8 11.43 -18.52 10.91
CA LEU A 8 11.79 -18.44 9.49
C LEU A 8 10.55 -18.41 8.59
N SER A 9 9.53 -19.20 8.90
CA SER A 9 8.27 -19.20 8.13
C SER A 9 7.51 -17.87 8.23
N GLN A 10 7.46 -17.26 9.43
CA GLN A 10 6.80 -15.97 9.64
C GLN A 10 7.54 -14.81 8.95
N LEU A 11 8.88 -14.84 8.99
CA LEU A 11 9.71 -13.89 8.26
C LEU A 11 9.49 -14.02 6.75
N GLY A 12 9.46 -15.26 6.23
CA GLY A 12 9.17 -15.53 4.82
C GLY A 12 7.80 -14.98 4.39
N LEU A 13 6.76 -15.21 5.19
CA LEU A 13 5.41 -14.68 4.93
C LEU A 13 5.38 -13.14 4.96
N SER A 14 6.07 -12.53 5.92
CA SER A 14 6.13 -11.06 6.05
C SER A 14 6.87 -10.41 4.88
N LEU A 15 7.96 -11.03 4.42
CA LEU A 15 8.68 -10.56 3.23
C LEU A 15 7.83 -10.70 1.97
N LEU A 16 7.08 -11.79 1.86
CA LEU A 16 6.18 -12.02 0.73
C LEU A 16 5.03 -11.01 0.69
N SER A 17 4.45 -10.68 1.84
CA SER A 17 3.36 -9.68 1.92
C SER A 17 3.86 -8.26 1.62
N LEU A 18 5.08 -7.90 2.06
CA LEU A 18 5.71 -6.63 1.67
C LEU A 18 5.93 -6.57 0.16
N LEU A 19 6.44 -7.65 -0.42
CA LEU A 19 6.66 -7.75 -1.86
C LEU A 19 5.32 -7.62 -2.61
N GLU A 20 4.29 -8.33 -2.19
CA GLU A 20 2.93 -8.21 -2.75
C GLU A 20 2.43 -6.75 -2.70
N ALA A 21 2.52 -6.10 -1.54
CA ALA A 21 2.10 -4.71 -1.39
C ALA A 21 2.86 -3.78 -2.36
N MET A 22 4.19 -3.91 -2.45
CA MET A 22 5.00 -3.13 -3.39
C MET A 22 4.58 -3.38 -4.85
N PHE A 23 4.33 -4.64 -5.22
CA PHE A 23 3.86 -4.99 -6.55
C PHE A 23 2.50 -4.37 -6.85
N LEU A 24 1.54 -4.45 -5.93
CA LEU A 24 0.21 -3.87 -6.12
C LEU A 24 0.25 -2.34 -6.20
N PHE A 25 1.04 -1.68 -5.34
CA PHE A 25 1.25 -0.22 -5.39
C PHE A 25 1.83 0.27 -6.71
N LEU A 26 2.63 -0.54 -7.41
CA LEU A 26 3.21 -0.19 -8.71
C LEU A 26 2.33 -0.61 -9.88
N LEU A 27 1.73 -1.79 -9.80
CA LEU A 27 0.96 -2.39 -10.88
C LEU A 27 -0.40 -1.73 -11.04
N VAL A 28 -1.10 -1.44 -9.93
CA VAL A 28 -2.45 -0.85 -9.96
C VAL A 28 -2.44 0.52 -10.65
N PRO A 29 -1.59 1.49 -10.26
CA PRO A 29 -1.55 2.78 -10.94
C PRO A 29 -1.10 2.69 -12.40
N LEU A 30 -0.11 1.83 -12.70
CA LEU A 30 0.33 1.59 -14.07
C LEU A 30 -0.83 1.11 -14.95
N LYS A 31 -1.54 0.06 -14.52
CA LYS A 31 -2.62 -0.53 -15.31
C LYS A 31 -3.82 0.40 -15.45
N ILE A 32 -4.19 1.11 -14.39
CA ILE A 32 -5.28 2.09 -14.47
C ILE A 32 -4.88 3.25 -15.39
N ASN A 33 -3.63 3.69 -15.39
CA ASN A 33 -3.15 4.72 -16.30
C ASN A 33 -3.07 4.23 -17.75
N GLU A 34 -2.62 3.00 -18.01
CA GLU A 34 -2.63 2.39 -19.35
C GLU A 34 -4.05 2.26 -19.92
N VAL A 35 -5.02 1.84 -19.10
CA VAL A 35 -6.42 1.73 -19.53
C VAL A 35 -7.02 3.10 -19.84
N ASN A 36 -6.66 4.13 -19.07
CA ASN A 36 -7.19 5.49 -19.24
C ASN A 36 -6.45 6.30 -20.33
N SER A 37 -5.16 6.04 -20.53
CA SER A 37 -4.29 6.69 -21.51
C SER A 37 -4.08 5.74 -22.67
N LYS A 38 -4.82 5.93 -23.77
CA LYS A 38 -4.78 5.13 -25.01
C LYS A 38 -3.38 4.97 -25.68
N ASN A 39 -2.28 5.44 -25.09
CA ASN A 39 -1.04 5.72 -25.81
C ASN A 39 0.29 5.42 -25.09
N SER A 40 0.36 4.57 -24.06
CA SER A 40 1.67 4.19 -23.53
C SER A 40 1.76 2.72 -23.11
N GLU A 41 2.26 1.88 -24.01
CA GLU A 41 2.84 0.56 -23.66
C GLU A 41 4.17 0.75 -22.93
N THR A 42 4.12 1.33 -21.74
CA THR A 42 5.29 1.37 -20.86
C THR A 42 5.48 -0.02 -20.25
N SER A 43 6.57 -0.69 -20.61
CA SER A 43 6.91 -2.00 -20.04
C SER A 43 6.94 -1.93 -18.50
N PHE A 44 6.16 -2.80 -17.85
CA PHE A 44 6.08 -2.90 -16.38
C PHE A 44 7.47 -2.97 -15.74
N LYS A 45 8.41 -3.68 -16.37
CA LYS A 45 9.79 -3.80 -15.89
C LYS A 45 10.46 -2.43 -15.76
N THR A 46 10.36 -1.61 -16.80
CA THR A 46 10.93 -0.25 -16.82
C THR A 46 10.29 0.61 -15.75
N TYR A 47 8.96 0.57 -15.64
CA TYR A 47 8.23 1.33 -14.64
C TYR A 47 8.58 0.91 -13.21
N PHE A 48 8.71 -0.39 -12.97
CA PHE A 48 9.07 -0.96 -11.68
C PHE A 48 10.46 -0.51 -11.23
N PHE A 49 11.49 -0.70 -12.06
CA PHE A 49 12.86 -0.32 -11.70
C PHE A 49 13.03 1.20 -11.55
N GLN A 50 12.26 2.00 -12.29
CA GLN A 50 12.30 3.45 -12.20
C GLN A 50 11.77 3.96 -10.84
N HIS A 51 10.72 3.34 -10.30
CA HIS A 51 10.04 3.84 -9.10
C HIS A 51 10.42 3.09 -7.82
N MET A 52 10.94 1.85 -7.92
CA MET A 52 11.26 1.03 -6.74
C MET A 52 12.32 1.68 -5.85
N GLY A 53 13.32 2.35 -6.43
CA GLY A 53 14.36 3.07 -5.67
C GLY A 53 13.76 4.18 -4.81
N SER A 54 12.98 5.07 -5.42
CA SER A 54 12.29 6.16 -4.72
C SER A 54 11.31 5.64 -3.65
N LEU A 55 10.52 4.60 -3.98
CA LEU A 55 9.60 3.96 -3.03
C LEU A 55 10.34 3.40 -1.82
N THR A 56 11.50 2.78 -2.02
CA THR A 56 12.29 2.19 -0.93
C THR A 56 12.85 3.28 -0.02
N VAL A 57 13.45 4.33 -0.60
CA VAL A 57 14.03 5.43 0.16
C VAL A 57 12.97 6.17 0.97
N GLU A 58 11.86 6.56 0.34
CA GLU A 58 10.78 7.26 1.02
C GLU A 58 10.03 6.34 2.00
N GLY A 59 9.94 5.04 1.70
CA GLY A 59 9.42 4.03 2.62
C GLY A 59 10.24 3.91 3.89
N ILE A 60 11.58 3.90 3.79
CA ILE A 60 12.48 3.91 4.96
C ILE A 60 12.29 5.21 5.75
N ARG A 61 12.27 6.36 5.08
CA ARG A 61 12.07 7.68 5.72
C ARG A 61 10.75 7.72 6.48
N MET A 62 9.66 7.31 5.82
CA MET A 62 8.33 7.22 6.43
C MET A 62 8.34 6.30 7.65
N THR A 63 8.90 5.09 7.52
CA THR A 63 8.97 4.10 8.60
C THR A 63 9.73 4.64 9.80
N ALA A 64 10.88 5.30 9.58
CA ALA A 64 11.66 5.93 10.65
C ALA A 64 10.84 6.98 11.40
N TYR A 65 10.10 7.83 10.70
CA TYR A 65 9.21 8.80 11.36
C TYR A 65 8.08 8.13 12.14
N VAL A 66 7.43 7.11 11.58
CA VAL A 66 6.33 6.39 12.26
C VAL A 66 6.84 5.71 13.52
N ILE A 67 8.03 5.09 13.48
CA ILE A 67 8.67 4.50 14.65
C ILE A 67 8.96 5.57 15.70
N LEU A 68 9.56 6.71 15.32
CA LEU A 68 9.86 7.80 16.26
C LEU A 68 8.60 8.33 16.95
N TRP A 69 7.51 8.52 16.20
CA TRP A 69 6.23 8.95 16.76
C TRP A 69 5.55 7.85 17.58
N GLY A 70 5.64 6.59 17.16
CA GLY A 70 5.07 5.43 17.84
C GLY A 70 5.76 5.11 19.16
N LEU A 71 7.08 5.30 19.23
CA LEU A 71 7.86 5.21 20.47
C LEU A 71 7.45 6.27 21.49
N LEU A 72 7.07 7.46 21.02
CA LEU A 72 6.57 8.52 21.87
C LEU A 72 5.16 8.18 22.39
N LEU A 73 4.25 7.85 21.47
CA LEU A 73 2.86 7.45 21.73
C LEU A 73 2.31 6.65 20.53
N ILE A 74 1.62 5.53 20.78
CA ILE A 74 1.10 4.64 19.71
C ILE A 74 0.11 5.36 18.79
N ILE A 75 -0.83 6.13 19.36
CA ILE A 75 -1.91 6.81 18.62
C ILE A 75 -1.39 7.82 17.57
N PRO A 76 -0.50 8.78 17.90
CA PRO A 76 0.03 9.71 16.89
C PRO A 76 0.89 9.01 15.83
N GLY A 77 1.55 7.89 16.15
CA GLY A 77 2.23 7.05 15.17
C GLY A 77 1.26 6.51 14.11
N LEU A 78 0.14 5.93 14.54
CA LEU A 78 -0.92 5.46 13.63
C LEU A 78 -1.52 6.60 12.79
N PHE A 79 -1.75 7.75 13.41
CA PHE A 79 -2.28 8.92 12.69
C PHE A 79 -1.32 9.42 11.59
N LYS A 80 0.00 9.38 11.85
CA LYS A 80 1.02 9.70 10.85
C LYS A 80 1.08 8.66 9.73
N GLN A 81 0.98 7.37 10.06
CA GLN A 81 0.89 6.30 9.07
C GLN A 81 -0.25 6.54 8.08
N ILE A 82 -1.46 6.86 8.58
CA ILE A 82 -2.64 7.12 7.74
C ILE A 82 -2.41 8.36 6.84
N ARG A 83 -1.77 9.41 7.37
CA ARG A 83 -1.46 10.63 6.62
C ARG A 83 -0.47 10.44 5.49
N TRP A 84 0.31 9.36 5.50
CA TRP A 84 1.27 9.05 4.46
C TRP A 84 0.83 7.94 3.52
N TYR A 85 -0.41 7.49 3.63
CA TYR A 85 -0.95 6.38 2.86
C TYR A 85 -0.92 6.61 1.33
N PHE A 86 -0.96 7.86 0.86
CA PHE A 86 -0.86 8.19 -0.57
C PHE A 86 0.58 8.36 -1.09
N MET A 87 1.60 8.21 -0.23
CA MET A 87 3.00 8.37 -0.64
C MET A 87 3.38 7.49 -1.85
N PRO A 88 3.02 6.19 -1.90
CA PRO A 88 3.38 5.35 -3.05
C PRO A 88 2.75 5.83 -4.36
N PHE A 89 1.50 6.33 -4.32
CA PHE A 89 0.81 6.83 -5.50
C PHE A 89 1.41 8.14 -6.01
N ILE A 90 1.83 9.03 -5.11
CA ILE A 90 2.53 10.28 -5.49
C ILE A 90 3.85 9.94 -6.18
N ILE A 91 4.63 9.01 -5.63
CA ILE A 91 5.91 8.59 -6.23
C ILE A 91 5.68 8.01 -7.62
N ALA A 92 4.67 7.17 -7.75
CA ALA A 92 4.36 6.47 -8.99
C ALA A 92 3.74 7.36 -10.09
N CYS A 93 2.96 8.39 -9.71
CA CYS A 93 2.09 9.12 -10.65
C CYS A 93 2.30 10.64 -10.71
N ASP A 94 2.91 11.27 -9.70
CA ASP A 94 3.03 12.72 -9.65
C ASP A 94 4.29 13.19 -10.40
N LYS A 95 4.09 13.89 -11.52
CA LYS A 95 5.19 14.44 -12.32
C LYS A 95 6.04 15.44 -11.53
N ASN A 96 5.42 16.21 -10.63
CA ASN A 96 6.16 17.21 -9.85
C ASN A 96 7.12 16.54 -8.87
N TYR A 97 6.79 15.34 -8.37
CA TYR A 97 7.71 14.55 -7.56
C TYR A 97 8.87 14.03 -8.41
N GLN A 98 8.58 13.50 -9.60
CA GLN A 98 9.61 13.02 -10.52
C GLN A 98 10.59 14.13 -10.95
N GLU A 99 10.11 15.37 -11.02
CA GLU A 99 10.92 16.56 -11.30
C GLU A 99 11.63 17.13 -10.05
N GLY A 100 11.46 16.52 -8.87
CA GLY A 100 12.08 16.94 -7.61
C GLY A 100 11.51 18.24 -7.02
N LYS A 101 10.30 18.64 -7.43
CA LYS A 101 9.68 19.92 -7.06
C LYS A 101 8.86 19.86 -5.77
N ILE A 102 8.51 18.65 -5.30
CA ILE A 102 7.63 18.47 -4.14
C ILE A 102 8.19 17.44 -3.14
N ASP A 103 8.02 17.72 -1.85
CA ASP A 103 8.24 16.71 -0.81
C ASP A 103 7.02 15.79 -0.73
N VAL A 104 7.26 14.48 -0.91
CA VAL A 104 6.21 13.47 -0.98
C VAL A 104 5.40 13.35 0.31
N LEU A 105 6.03 13.50 1.48
CA LEU A 105 5.39 13.34 2.78
C LEU A 105 4.52 14.56 3.09
N LYS A 106 4.98 15.76 2.73
CA LYS A 106 4.18 17.00 2.84
C LYS A 106 2.96 16.90 1.94
N ARG A 107 3.16 16.54 0.67
CA ARG A 107 2.08 16.40 -0.31
C ARG A 107 1.05 15.35 0.09
N SER A 108 1.50 14.18 0.56
CA SER A 108 0.61 13.11 1.02
C SER A 108 -0.25 13.58 2.20
N ASN A 109 0.36 14.28 3.15
CA ASN A 109 -0.34 14.84 4.31
C ASN A 109 -1.40 15.89 3.91
N GLU A 110 -1.15 16.70 2.88
CA GLU A 110 -2.14 17.65 2.33
C GLU A 110 -3.31 16.93 1.66
N LEU A 111 -3.03 15.94 0.82
CA LEU A 111 -4.05 15.18 0.09
C LEU A 111 -4.99 14.41 1.04
N VAL A 112 -4.43 13.86 2.12
CA VAL A 112 -5.16 13.09 3.15
C VAL A 112 -5.89 14.01 4.15
N LYS A 113 -5.53 15.29 4.24
CA LYS A 113 -6.18 16.24 5.16
C LYS A 113 -7.67 16.36 4.80
N GLY A 114 -8.54 16.25 5.82
CA GLY A 114 -9.99 16.30 5.66
C GLY A 114 -10.66 14.96 5.38
N ILE A 115 -9.93 14.00 4.79
CA ILE A 115 -10.44 12.63 4.54
C ILE A 115 -9.76 11.56 5.40
N THR A 116 -9.00 11.96 6.42
CA THR A 116 -8.27 11.03 7.30
C THR A 116 -9.17 9.96 7.93
N PRO A 117 -10.38 10.28 8.46
CA PRO A 117 -11.28 9.26 8.99
C PRO A 117 -11.73 8.25 7.94
N LEU A 118 -11.99 8.70 6.70
CA LEU A 118 -12.37 7.83 5.60
C LEU A 118 -11.26 6.81 5.28
N ILE A 119 -10.02 7.28 5.16
CA ILE A 119 -8.87 6.39 4.93
C ILE A 119 -8.70 5.43 6.11
N ALA A 120 -8.87 5.91 7.35
CA ALA A 120 -8.82 5.05 8.53
C ALA A 120 -9.87 3.93 8.49
N VAL A 121 -11.11 4.24 8.10
CA VAL A 121 -12.17 3.24 7.95
C VAL A 121 -11.84 2.22 6.85
N ILE A 122 -11.32 2.67 5.71
CA ILE A 122 -10.90 1.76 4.62
C ILE A 122 -9.81 0.81 5.10
N ILE A 123 -8.79 1.33 5.79
CA ILE A 123 -7.69 0.50 6.33
C ILE A 123 -8.22 -0.50 7.37
N LEU A 124 -9.10 -0.07 8.27
CA LEU A 124 -9.69 -0.95 9.27
C LEU A 124 -10.54 -2.03 8.60
N PHE A 125 -11.35 -1.67 7.61
CA PHE A 125 -12.15 -2.63 6.86
C PHE A 125 -11.27 -3.66 6.14
N ASP A 126 -10.22 -3.22 5.47
CA ASP A 126 -9.24 -4.08 4.80
C ASP A 126 -8.58 -5.05 5.79
N PHE A 127 -8.13 -4.54 6.94
CA PHE A 127 -7.57 -5.36 8.01
C PHE A 127 -8.56 -6.42 8.52
N PHE A 128 -9.80 -6.05 8.81
CA PHE A 128 -10.83 -6.99 9.26
C PHE A 128 -11.20 -8.00 8.18
N ALA A 129 -11.28 -7.58 6.92
CA ALA A 129 -11.57 -8.47 5.80
C ALA A 129 -10.47 -9.53 5.63
N GLN A 130 -9.20 -9.12 5.68
CA GLN A 130 -8.06 -10.05 5.61
C GLN A 130 -8.06 -11.02 6.78
N TYR A 131 -8.23 -10.53 8.02
CA TYR A 131 -8.32 -11.37 9.21
C TYR A 131 -9.45 -12.40 9.10
N PHE A 132 -10.61 -11.98 8.60
CA PHE A 132 -11.76 -12.87 8.41
C PHE A 132 -11.48 -13.94 7.35
N ILE A 133 -10.90 -13.57 6.21
CA ILE A 133 -10.54 -14.49 5.13
C ILE A 133 -9.52 -15.54 5.62
N ASP A 134 -8.50 -15.10 6.35
CA ASP A 134 -7.48 -16.00 6.90
C ASP A 134 -8.09 -16.96 7.93
N SER A 135 -8.98 -16.46 8.79
CA SER A 135 -9.70 -17.29 9.76
C SER A 135 -10.56 -18.36 9.07
N MET A 136 -11.24 -18.01 7.98
CA MET A 136 -11.98 -18.98 7.17
C MET A 136 -11.06 -20.02 6.53
N GLY A 137 -9.93 -19.61 5.97
CA GLY A 137 -8.96 -20.52 5.33
C GLY A 137 -8.41 -21.55 6.32
N GLN A 138 -8.18 -21.15 7.57
CA GLN A 138 -7.67 -22.02 8.64
C GLN A 138 -8.75 -22.92 9.27
N SER A 139 -10.03 -22.68 8.99
CA SER A 139 -11.13 -23.48 9.56
C SER A 139 -11.22 -24.89 8.96
N PHE A 140 -10.57 -25.13 7.81
CA PHE A 140 -10.53 -26.45 7.17
C PHE A 140 -9.46 -27.34 7.81
N GLN A 141 -9.80 -28.62 8.04
CA GLN A 141 -8.90 -29.62 8.63
C GLN A 141 -8.52 -30.72 7.62
N GLY A 142 -7.39 -31.39 7.87
CA GLY A 142 -6.92 -32.49 7.05
C GLY A 142 -6.51 -32.06 5.63
N PRO A 143 -6.66 -32.91 4.60
CA PRO A 143 -6.27 -32.58 3.23
C PRO A 143 -6.99 -31.35 2.64
N LEU A 144 -8.19 -31.01 3.14
CA LEU A 144 -8.93 -29.82 2.71
C LEU A 144 -8.31 -28.51 3.19
N GLN A 145 -7.41 -28.56 4.19
CA GLN A 145 -6.70 -27.39 4.69
C GLN A 145 -5.93 -26.66 3.58
N TYR A 146 -5.25 -27.40 2.70
CA TYR A 146 -4.49 -26.80 1.60
C TYR A 146 -5.39 -26.07 0.61
N PHE A 147 -6.59 -26.61 0.35
CA PHE A 147 -7.60 -25.94 -0.48
C PHE A 147 -8.13 -24.68 0.20
N GLY A 148 -8.41 -24.75 1.52
CA GLY A 148 -8.83 -23.60 2.33
C GLY A 148 -7.82 -22.45 2.27
N LEU A 149 -6.53 -22.76 2.47
CA LEU A 149 -5.43 -21.79 2.39
C LEU A 149 -5.26 -21.21 0.99
N PHE A 150 -5.40 -22.03 -0.05
CA PHE A 150 -5.33 -21.55 -1.44
C PHE A 150 -6.49 -20.60 -1.76
N ALA A 151 -7.71 -20.97 -1.39
CA ALA A 151 -8.90 -20.16 -1.61
C ALA A 151 -8.84 -18.84 -0.82
N SER A 152 -8.39 -18.88 0.44
CA SER A 152 -8.20 -17.66 1.24
C SER A 152 -7.14 -16.75 0.60
N GLY A 153 -6.03 -17.30 0.08
CA GLY A 153 -5.03 -16.53 -0.64
C GLY A 153 -5.58 -15.79 -1.87
N LEU A 154 -6.42 -16.46 -2.67
CA LEU A 154 -7.07 -15.81 -3.83
C LEU A 154 -8.04 -14.71 -3.41
N LEU A 155 -8.81 -14.93 -2.34
CA LEU A 155 -9.73 -13.92 -1.81
C LEU A 155 -8.98 -12.72 -1.23
N THR A 156 -7.91 -12.95 -0.48
CA THR A 156 -7.03 -11.90 0.05
C THR A 156 -6.45 -11.06 -1.08
N LEU A 157 -5.93 -11.69 -2.13
CA LEU A 157 -5.44 -10.97 -3.31
C LEU A 157 -6.55 -10.13 -3.97
N GLY A 158 -7.76 -10.67 -4.11
CA GLY A 158 -8.91 -9.94 -4.67
C GLY A 158 -9.31 -8.72 -3.84
N VAL A 159 -9.37 -8.86 -2.51
CA VAL A 159 -9.61 -7.75 -1.58
C VAL A 159 -8.51 -6.70 -1.69
N SER A 160 -7.24 -7.11 -1.67
CA SER A 160 -6.10 -6.21 -1.84
C SER A 160 -6.21 -5.40 -3.13
N ILE A 161 -6.44 -6.05 -4.28
CA ILE A 161 -6.60 -5.36 -5.57
C ILE A 161 -7.73 -4.33 -5.52
N TYR A 162 -8.89 -4.71 -4.96
CA TYR A 162 -10.03 -3.81 -4.82
C TYR A 162 -9.69 -2.60 -3.93
N THR A 163 -9.12 -2.85 -2.75
CA THR A 163 -8.70 -1.84 -1.78
C THR A 163 -7.71 -0.86 -2.41
N TYR A 164 -6.66 -1.34 -3.06
CA TYR A 164 -5.67 -0.49 -3.74
C TYR A 164 -6.27 0.30 -4.90
N THR A 165 -7.20 -0.29 -5.65
CA THR A 165 -7.91 0.40 -6.74
C THR A 165 -8.77 1.54 -6.19
N LEU A 166 -9.54 1.29 -5.13
CA LEU A 166 -10.37 2.29 -4.47
C LEU A 166 -9.51 3.46 -3.96
N LEU A 167 -8.41 3.15 -3.27
CA LEU A 167 -7.50 4.16 -2.73
C LEU A 167 -6.83 4.98 -3.82
N TYR A 168 -6.46 4.36 -4.95
CA TYR A 168 -5.94 5.06 -6.10
C TYR A 168 -6.97 6.00 -6.73
N GLN A 169 -8.24 5.59 -6.82
CA GLN A 169 -9.32 6.45 -7.32
C GLN A 169 -9.53 7.66 -6.40
N ILE A 170 -9.56 7.45 -5.08
CA ILE A 170 -9.64 8.54 -4.09
C ILE A 170 -8.44 9.48 -4.28
N TYR A 171 -7.23 8.93 -4.40
CA TYR A 171 -6.02 9.71 -4.67
C TYR A 171 -6.18 10.60 -5.92
N LYS A 172 -6.64 10.04 -7.05
CA LYS A 172 -6.86 10.83 -8.28
C LYS A 172 -7.84 11.98 -8.09
N VAL A 173 -8.96 11.73 -7.41
CA VAL A 173 -9.94 12.78 -7.09
C VAL A 173 -9.30 13.87 -6.22
N ARG A 174 -8.57 13.47 -5.17
CA ARG A 174 -7.93 14.42 -4.24
C ARG A 174 -6.84 15.27 -4.90
N VAL A 175 -6.07 14.69 -5.82
CA VAL A 175 -5.08 15.44 -6.59
C VAL A 175 -5.73 16.53 -7.45
N SER A 176 -6.93 16.28 -7.99
CA SER A 176 -7.68 17.28 -8.76
C SER A 176 -8.32 18.38 -7.90
N GLU A 177 -8.75 18.05 -6.68
CA GLU A 177 -9.40 19.00 -5.76
C GLU A 177 -8.41 19.88 -4.99
N VAL A 178 -7.22 19.34 -4.69
CA VAL A 178 -6.17 20.03 -3.93
C VAL A 178 -4.98 20.26 -4.84
N PRO A 179 -4.99 21.28 -5.71
CA PRO A 179 -3.85 21.58 -6.56
C PRO A 179 -2.63 21.93 -5.70
N LEU A 180 -1.44 21.89 -6.30
CA LEU A 180 -0.23 22.32 -5.62
C LEU A 180 -0.37 23.80 -5.25
N THR A 181 -0.21 24.10 -3.97
CA THR A 181 0.01 25.48 -3.53
C THR A 181 1.43 25.86 -3.94
N GLU A 182 1.57 26.82 -4.85
CA GLU A 182 2.85 27.47 -5.12
C GLU A 182 3.31 28.14 -3.82
N GLU A 183 4.32 27.56 -3.15
CA GLU A 183 5.09 28.20 -2.08
C GLU A 183 6.41 28.74 -2.65
#